data_AF-A0A397UPX8-F1
#
_entry.id   AF-A0A397UPX8-F1
#
_cell.length_a   1.000
_cell.length_b   1.000
_cell.length_c   1.000
_cell.angle_alpha   90.00
_cell.angle_beta   90.00
_cell.angle_gamma   90.00
#
_symmetry.space_group_name_H-M   'P 1'
#
loop_
_entity.id
_entity.type
_entity.pdbx_description
1 polymer ?
#
loop_
_entity_poly.entity_id
_entity_poly.type
_entity_poly.pdbx_seq_one_letter_code
_entity_poly.pdbx_strand_id
1 'polypeptide(L)' 'KANEVANELHKMNYVHSDFRIPNLMISKDRKQVKIVGFDWAREEGLAKYPHFINRSDFLDWYPDIKEGGKIEKAHDIHFI' A
#
# COMPACT_ATOMS: atom_id res chain seq x y z
N LYS A 1 -7.31 -12.78 -3.36
CA LYS A 1 -6.54 -12.72 -2.09
C LYS A 1 -5.81 -11.40 -1.87
N ALA A 2 -4.84 -10.95 -2.69
CA ALA A 2 -4.20 -9.64 -2.48
C ALA A 2 -5.20 -8.47 -2.55
N ASN A 3 -6.03 -8.43 -3.60
CA ASN A 3 -7.16 -7.51 -3.73
C ASN A 3 -8.16 -7.58 -2.55
N GLU A 4 -8.41 -8.77 -2.00
CA GLU A 4 -9.31 -8.91 -0.85
C GLU A 4 -8.70 -8.26 0.40
N VAL A 5 -7.40 -8.44 0.64
CA VAL A 5 -6.70 -7.81 1.77
C VAL A 5 -6.69 -6.28 1.63
N ALA A 6 -6.44 -5.75 0.43
CA ALA A 6 -6.52 -4.32 0.17
C ALA A 6 -7.94 -3.78 0.44
N ASN A 7 -8.96 -4.48 -0.06
CA ASN A 7 -10.35 -4.11 0.16
C ASN A 7 -10.75 -4.12 1.64
N GLU A 8 -10.30 -5.09 2.45
CA GLU A 8 -10.56 -5.10 3.89
C GLU A 8 -9.92 -3.91 4.60
N LEU A 9 -8.68 -3.53 4.22
CA LEU A 9 -8.02 -2.33 4.73
C LEU A 9 -8.81 -1.05 4.37
N HIS A 10 -9.23 -0.96 3.10
CA HIS A 10 -9.93 0.20 2.56
C HIS A 10 -11.33 0.37 3.15
N LYS A 11 -12.03 -0.72 3.49
CA LYS A 11 -13.32 -0.69 4.22
C LYS A 11 -13.19 -0.02 5.59
N MET A 12 -12.02 -0.12 6.22
CA MET A 12 -11.72 0.55 7.49
C MET A 12 -11.21 1.99 7.29
N ASN A 13 -11.22 2.50 6.07
CA ASN A 13 -10.67 3.79 5.65
C ASN A 13 -9.15 3.94 5.80
N TYR A 14 -8.40 2.84 5.79
CA TYR A 14 -6.94 2.87 5.81
C TYR A 14 -6.35 2.65 4.41
N VAL A 15 -5.15 3.17 4.19
CA VAL A 15 -4.30 2.94 3.01
C VAL A 15 -2.94 2.41 3.47
N HIS A 16 -2.26 1.62 2.64
CA HIS A 16 -0.94 1.04 2.96
C HIS A 16 0.23 1.79 2.31
N SER A 17 0.03 2.29 1.10
CA SER A 17 0.98 3.03 0.26
C SER A 17 2.10 2.23 -0.39
N ASP A 18 2.49 1.11 0.21
CA ASP A 18 3.49 0.18 -0.33
C ASP A 18 2.90 -1.23 -0.51
N PHE A 19 1.72 -1.31 -1.14
CA PHE A 19 0.95 -2.56 -1.28
C PHE A 19 1.52 -3.42 -2.42
N ARG A 20 2.66 -4.08 -2.20
CA ARG A 20 3.33 -4.91 -3.22
C ARG A 20 3.56 -6.33 -2.72
N ILE A 21 3.80 -7.27 -3.65
CA ILE A 21 4.07 -8.69 -3.34
C ILE A 21 5.12 -8.88 -2.22
N PRO A 22 6.24 -8.13 -2.16
CA PRO A 22 7.21 -8.27 -1.07
C PRO A 22 6.65 -8.00 0.34
N ASN A 23 5.59 -7.21 0.44
CA ASN A 23 4.90 -6.88 1.69
C ASN A 23 3.70 -7.80 1.98
N LEU A 24 3.52 -8.88 1.20
CA LEU A 24 2.51 -9.89 1.42
C LEU A 24 3.14 -11.18 1.96
N MET A 25 2.66 -11.62 3.11
CA MET A 25 3.03 -12.91 3.71
C MET A 25 1.91 -13.92 3.56
N ILE A 26 2.26 -15.16 3.27
CA ILE A 26 1.33 -16.28 3.21
C ILE A 26 1.53 -17.14 4.47
N SER A 27 0.44 -17.48 5.16
CA SER A 27 0.51 -18.38 6.32
C SER A 27 1.07 -19.76 5.93
N LYS A 28 1.66 -20.48 6.90
CA LYS A 28 2.27 -21.80 6.67
C LYS A 28 1.29 -22.80 6.01
N ASP A 29 0.02 -22.74 6.37
CA ASP A 29 -1.06 -23.57 5.82
C ASP A 29 -1.64 -23.04 4.50
N ARG A 30 -1.11 -21.92 3.97
CA ARG A 30 -1.53 -21.23 2.74
C ARG A 30 -2.99 -20.74 2.72
N LYS A 31 -3.65 -20.70 3.87
CA LYS A 31 -5.04 -20.28 3.97
C LYS A 31 -5.19 -18.76 4.02
N GLN A 32 -4.23 -18.06 4.64
CA GLN A 32 -4.30 -16.62 4.86
C GLN A 32 -3.20 -15.89 4.10
N VAL A 33 -3.54 -14.70 3.61
CA VAL A 33 -2.58 -13.67 3.18
C VAL A 33 -2.64 -12.57 4.22
N LYS A 34 -1.48 -12.14 4.70
CA LYS A 34 -1.31 -11.04 5.65
C LYS A 34 -0.44 -9.99 4.99
N ILE A 35 -0.75 -8.72 5.22
CA ILE A 35 0.11 -7.61 4.81
C ILE A 35 1.01 -7.19 5.97
N VAL A 36 2.23 -6.77 5.65
CA VAL A 36 3.24 -6.22 6.57
C VAL A 36 3.82 -4.92 6.00
N GLY A 37 4.59 -4.18 6.79
CA GLY A 37 5.22 -2.93 6.33
C GLY A 37 4.35 -1.68 6.50
N PHE A 38 3.72 -1.53 7.66
CA PHE A 38 2.75 -0.47 7.95
C PHE A 38 3.36 0.92 8.24
N ASP A 39 4.62 1.16 7.93
CA ASP A 39 5.30 2.41 8.30
C ASP A 39 4.66 3.66 7.67
N TRP A 40 4.03 3.51 6.51
CA TRP A 40 3.33 4.60 5.81
C TRP A 40 1.81 4.50 5.93
N ALA A 41 1.33 3.40 6.51
CA ALA A 41 -0.09 3.09 6.55
C ALA A 41 -0.81 3.98 7.56
N ARG A 42 -1.91 4.58 7.12
CA ARG A 42 -2.77 5.43 7.95
C ARG A 42 -4.13 5.59 7.30
N GLU A 43 -5.05 6.24 7.99
CA GLU A 43 -6.35 6.65 7.43
C GLU A 43 -6.17 7.52 6.18
N GLU A 44 -6.97 7.25 5.15
CA GLU A 44 -7.02 8.05 3.92
C GLU A 44 -7.38 9.51 4.26
N GLY A 45 -6.67 10.46 3.63
CA GLY A 45 -6.77 11.89 3.94
C GLY A 45 -5.81 12.37 5.03
N LEU A 46 -5.34 11.47 5.91
CA LEU A 46 -4.27 11.75 6.89
C LEU A 46 -2.92 11.14 6.48
N ALA A 47 -2.95 10.02 5.77
CA ALA A 47 -1.76 9.33 5.25
C ALA A 47 -0.99 10.22 4.27
N LYS A 48 0.33 10.27 4.43
CA LYS A 48 1.24 10.96 3.50
C LYS A 48 2.49 10.14 3.25
N TYR A 49 2.98 10.20 2.01
CA TYR A 49 4.30 9.67 1.67
C TYR A 49 5.40 10.42 2.46
N PRO A 50 6.51 9.75 2.80
CA PRO A 50 7.70 10.44 3.29
C PRO A 50 8.19 11.51 2.31
N HIS A 51 9.01 12.43 2.81
CA HIS A 51 9.65 13.44 1.97
C HIS A 51 10.81 12.90 1.11
N PHE A 52 11.18 11.64 1.29
CA PHE A 52 12.25 10.98 0.54
C PHE A 52 11.77 9.59 0.13
N ILE A 53 11.03 9.53 -0.98
CA ILE A 53 10.60 8.25 -1.56
C ILE A 53 11.52 7.87 -2.71
N ASN A 54 11.62 6.58 -2.99
CA ASN A 54 12.38 6.13 -4.15
C ASN A 54 11.68 6.61 -5.44
N ARG A 55 12.35 7.43 -6.27
CA ARG A 55 11.83 7.96 -7.55
C ARG A 55 12.33 7.21 -8.77
N SER A 56 12.95 6.05 -8.56
CA SER A 56 13.48 5.21 -9.64
C SER A 56 12.37 4.70 -10.54
N ASP A 57 12.57 4.78 -11.86
CA ASP A 57 11.64 4.26 -12.88
C ASP A 57 11.46 2.74 -12.83
N PHE A 58 12.30 2.02 -12.05
CA PHE A 58 12.11 0.60 -11.75
C PHE A 58 10.89 0.31 -10.87
N LEU A 59 10.35 1.32 -10.18
CA LEU A 59 9.13 1.21 -9.40
C LEU A 59 8.01 1.85 -10.21
N ASP A 60 7.02 1.03 -10.58
CA ASP A 60 5.79 1.48 -11.24
C ASP A 60 4.90 2.20 -10.21
N TRP A 61 5.32 3.41 -9.83
CA TRP A 61 4.57 4.27 -8.93
C TRP A 61 3.34 4.82 -9.65
N TYR A 62 2.25 4.99 -8.89
CA TYR A 62 1.08 5.68 -9.42
C TYR A 62 1.46 7.10 -9.89
N PRO A 63 0.98 7.56 -11.06
CA PRO A 63 1.56 8.73 -11.75
C PRO A 63 1.54 10.06 -10.98
N ASP A 64 0.64 10.24 -10.02
CA ASP A 64 0.49 11.48 -9.26
C ASP A 64 1.26 11.51 -7.92
N ILE A 65 2.02 10.43 -7.64
CA ILE A 65 2.75 10.30 -6.38
C ILE A 65 3.81 11.40 -6.25
N LYS A 66 3.82 12.00 -5.07
CA LYS A 66 4.76 13.05 -4.68
C LYS A 66 5.22 12.86 -3.24
N GLU A 67 6.45 13.26 -2.98
CA GLU A 67 7.02 13.35 -1.64
C GLU A 67 6.16 14.25 -0.75
N GLY A 68 5.83 13.79 0.47
CA GLY A 68 4.89 14.47 1.35
C GLY A 68 3.44 14.54 0.82
N GLY A 69 3.17 13.93 -0.32
CA GLY A 69 1.85 13.82 -0.94
C GLY A 69 0.93 12.94 -0.14
N LYS A 70 -0.39 13.11 -0.33
CA LYS A 70 -1.38 12.24 0.28
C LYS A 70 -1.25 10.83 -0.27
N ILE A 71 -1.58 9.85 0.55
CA ILE A 71 -1.74 8.47 0.11
C ILE A 71 -3.24 8.22 -0.05
N GLU A 72 -3.63 7.70 -1.21
CA GLU A 72 -5.01 7.41 -1.57
C GLU A 72 -5.15 5.93 -1.90
N LYS A 73 -6.36 5.39 -1.79
CA LYS A 73 -6.65 3.96 -2.06
C LYS A 73 -6.23 3.55 -3.47
N ALA A 74 -6.31 4.46 -4.45
CA ALA A 74 -5.86 4.23 -5.81
C ALA A 74 -4.37 3.84 -5.90
N HIS A 75 -3.54 4.34 -4.98
CA HIS A 75 -2.11 4.01 -4.94
C HIS A 75 -1.89 2.55 -4.54
N ASP A 76 -2.68 2.04 -3.59
CA ASP A 76 -2.63 0.62 -3.21
C ASP A 76 -3.10 -0.25 -4.38
N ILE A 77 -4.20 0.12 -5.04
CA ILE A 77 -4.76 -0.65 -6.15
C ILE A 77 -3.82 -0.70 -7.35
N HIS A 78 -3.09 0.38 -7.64
CA HIS A 78 -2.14 0.42 -8.74
C HIS A 78 -1.01 -0.61 -8.62
N PHE A 79 -0.61 -0.93 -7.39
CA PHE A 79 0.46 -1.87 -7.14
C PHE A 79 0.04 -3.36 -7.14
N ILE A 80 -1.25 -3.66 -7.22
CA ILE A 80 -1.77 -5.04 -7.13
C ILE A 80 -1.78 -5.75 -8.49
#